data_AF-A0A7W3P9F9-F1
#
_entry.id   AF-A0A7W3P9F9-F1
#
_cell.length_a   1.000
_cell.length_b   1.000
_cell.length_c   1.000
_cell.angle_alpha   90.00
_cell.angle_beta   90.00
_cell.angle_gamma   90.00
#
_symmetry.space_group_name_H-M   'P 1'
#
loop_
_entity.id
_entity.type
_entity.pdbx_description
1 polymer ?
#
loop_
_entity_poly.entity_id
_entity_poly.type
_entity_poly.pdbx_seq_one_letter_code
_entity_poly.pdbx_strand_id
1 'polypeptide(L)' 'MPNNNDYDVRAEMLEALLAKVGEERFPSSTMLNWIEELLTPEDVPVYVELLLERVRSENFPSIPMMARIKRLA' A
#
# COMPACT_ATOMS: atom_id res chain seq x y z
N MET A 1 -27.23 17.65 15.13
CA MET A 1 -26.62 16.46 14.50
C MET A 1 -25.20 16.82 14.16
N PRO A 2 -24.15 16.20 14.71
CA PRO A 2 -22.81 16.49 14.27
C PRO A 2 -22.53 15.66 13.01
N ASN A 3 -22.50 16.34 11.85
CA ASN A 3 -21.76 15.85 10.69
C ASN A 3 -20.28 16.06 11.00
N ASN A 4 -19.65 15.11 11.67
CA ASN A 4 -18.19 15.10 11.78
C ASN A 4 -17.62 14.49 10.51
N ASN A 5 -17.53 15.30 9.47
CA ASN A 5 -16.59 15.06 8.39
C ASN A 5 -15.20 15.50 8.88
N ASP A 6 -14.72 14.86 9.96
CA ASP A 6 -13.38 15.08 10.48
C ASP A 6 -12.40 14.51 9.44
N TYR A 7 -11.52 15.37 8.93
CA TYR A 7 -10.52 14.99 7.95
C TYR A 7 -9.59 13.93 8.54
N ASP A 8 -9.65 12.70 8.02
CA ASP A 8 -8.79 11.60 8.45
C ASP A 8 -7.45 11.65 7.70
N VAL A 9 -6.48 12.36 8.29
CA VAL A 9 -5.11 12.50 7.76
C VAL A 9 -4.47 11.15 7.45
N ARG A 10 -4.77 10.11 8.25
CA ARG A 10 -4.21 8.76 8.06
C ARG A 10 -4.78 8.12 6.79
N ALA A 11 -6.09 8.20 6.58
CA ALA A 11 -6.73 7.70 5.37
C ALA A 11 -6.19 8.40 4.12
N GLU A 12 -6.09 9.72 4.16
CA GLU A 12 -5.63 10.55 3.04
C GLU A 12 -4.16 10.28 2.69
N MET A 13 -3.30 10.10 3.71
CA MET A 13 -1.90 9.72 3.50
C MET A 13 -1.77 8.31 2.92
N LEU A 14 -2.58 7.36 3.40
CA LEU A 14 -2.59 6.00 2.88
C LEU A 14 -3.02 5.97 1.41
N GLU A 15 -4.10 6.68 1.05
CA GLU A 15 -4.58 6.79 -0.33
C GLU A 15 -3.51 7.42 -1.23
N ALA A 16 -2.91 8.54 -0.82
CA ALA A 16 -1.86 9.20 -1.58
C ALA A 16 -0.65 8.29 -1.81
N LEU A 17 -0.22 7.53 -0.79
CA LEU A 17 0.89 6.59 -0.91
C LEU A 17 0.54 5.39 -1.80
N LEU A 18 -0.65 4.82 -1.68
CA LEU A 18 -1.10 3.70 -2.53
C LEU A 18 -1.15 4.11 -4.00
N ALA A 19 -1.74 5.28 -4.29
CA ALA A 19 -1.79 5.83 -5.65
C ALA A 19 -0.38 6.07 -6.20
N LYS A 20 0.47 6.74 -5.42
CA LYS A 20 1.85 7.04 -5.80
C LYS A 20 2.67 5.79 -6.05
N VAL A 21 2.55 4.81 -5.15
CA VAL A 21 3.20 3.52 -5.31
C VAL A 21 2.66 2.86 -6.56
N GLY A 22 1.35 2.80 -6.83
CA GLY A 22 0.78 2.22 -8.05
C GLY A 22 1.38 2.72 -9.37
N GLU A 23 1.68 4.01 -9.47
CA GLU A 23 2.23 4.61 -10.69
C GLU A 23 3.75 4.49 -10.84
N GLU A 24 4.49 4.37 -9.73
CA GLU A 24 5.95 4.40 -9.76
C GLU A 24 6.57 3.08 -10.22
N ARG A 25 7.53 3.16 -11.15
CA ARG A 25 8.27 1.98 -11.60
C ARG A 25 9.07 1.31 -10.47
N PHE A 26 9.60 2.12 -9.54
CA PHE A 26 10.43 1.66 -8.44
C PHE A 26 10.02 2.37 -7.15
N PRO A 27 8.93 1.93 -6.49
CA PRO A 27 8.46 2.56 -5.27
C PRO A 27 9.51 2.43 -4.17
N SER A 28 9.71 3.51 -3.40
CA SER A 28 10.69 3.50 -2.32
C SER A 28 10.27 2.55 -1.19
N SER A 29 11.25 1.90 -0.55
CA SER A 29 10.99 1.04 0.62
C SER A 29 10.37 1.81 1.79
N THR A 30 10.71 3.10 1.94
CA THR A 30 10.13 3.99 2.95
C THR A 30 8.63 4.18 2.74
N MET A 31 8.18 4.42 1.50
CA MET A 31 6.74 4.54 1.20
C MET A 31 5.99 3.25 1.52
N LEU A 32 6.54 2.09 1.14
CA LEU A 32 5.93 0.79 1.44
C LEU A 32 5.85 0.52 2.94
N ASN A 33 6.85 0.94 3.72
CA ASN A 33 6.80 0.83 5.18
C ASN A 33 5.70 1.71 5.78
N TRP A 34 5.60 2.96 5.32
CA TRP A 34 4.55 3.87 5.81
C TRP A 34 3.15 3.40 5.43
N ILE A 35 2.97 2.81 4.25
CA ILE A 35 1.69 2.16 3.91
C ILE A 35 1.37 1.11 4.97
N GLU A 36 2.29 0.16 5.23
CA GLU A 36 2.08 -0.93 6.21
C GLU A 36 1.80 -0.43 7.63
N GLU A 37 2.36 0.72 8.04
CA GLU A 37 2.08 1.35 9.34
C GLU A 37 0.69 1.99 9.41
N LEU A 38 0.11 2.41 8.26
CA LEU A 38 -1.18 3.11 8.16
C LEU A 38 -2.37 2.18 7.86
N LEU A 39 -2.09 0.93 7.47
CA LEU A 39 -3.13 -0.04 7.11
C LEU A 39 -4.06 -0.33 8.29
N THR A 40 -5.36 -0.30 8.02
CA THR A 40 -6.36 -1.01 8.82
C THR A 40 -6.55 -2.43 8.27
N PRO A 41 -7.19 -3.35 9.02
CA PRO A 41 -7.51 -4.69 8.51
C PRO A 41 -8.32 -4.68 7.19
N GLU A 42 -9.11 -3.64 6.95
CA GLU A 42 -9.92 -3.48 5.72
C GLU A 42 -9.07 -3.05 4.51
N ASP A 43 -7.94 -2.39 4.74
CA ASP A 43 -7.04 -1.90 3.70
C ASP A 43 -6.06 -2.98 3.21
N VAL A 44 -5.82 -4.02 4.01
CA VAL A 44 -4.83 -5.08 3.71
C VAL A 44 -5.08 -5.74 2.34
N PRO A 45 -6.32 -6.15 1.97
CA PRO A 45 -6.56 -6.76 0.66
C PRO A 45 -6.19 -5.85 -0.52
N VAL A 46 -6.45 -4.54 -0.39
CA VAL A 46 -6.13 -3.55 -1.43
C VAL A 46 -4.62 -3.44 -1.61
N TYR A 47 -3.87 -3.32 -0.51
CA TYR A 47 -2.42 -3.26 -0.57
C TYR A 47 -1.80 -4.56 -1.10
N VAL A 48 -2.31 -5.73 -0.68
CA VAL A 48 -1.81 -7.02 -1.16
C VAL A 48 -2.05 -7.19 -2.66
N GLU A 49 -3.22 -6.79 -3.19
CA GLU A 49 -3.48 -6.88 -4.63
C GLU A 49 -2.53 -5.96 -5.42
N LEU A 50 -2.29 -4.74 -4.94
CA LEU A 50 -1.31 -3.82 -5.54
C LEU A 50 0.09 -4.44 -5.64
N LEU A 51 0.54 -5.14 -4.58
CA LEU A 51 1.84 -5.82 -4.59
C LEU A 51 1.82 -7.05 -5.53
N LEU A 52 0.72 -7.81 -5.55
CA LEU A 52 0.58 -8.98 -6.42
C LEU A 52 0.55 -8.61 -7.89
N GLU A 53 -0.17 -7.56 -8.28
CA GLU A 53 -0.20 -7.03 -9.65
C GLU A 53 1.22 -6.71 -10.14
N ARG A 54 2.02 -6.06 -9.30
CA ARG A 54 3.43 -5.80 -9.61
C ARG A 54 4.22 -7.08 -9.83
N VAL A 55 4.14 -8.02 -8.90
CA VAL A 55 4.85 -9.30 -9.00
C VAL A 55 4.45 -10.05 -10.28
N ARG A 56 3.19 -9.98 -10.70
CA ARG A 56 2.71 -10.58 -11.95
C ARG A 56 3.19 -9.84 -13.20
N SER A 57 3.37 -8.52 -13.13
CA SER A 57 3.72 -7.67 -14.28
C SER A 57 5.22 -7.56 -14.54
N GLU A 58 6.07 -7.74 -13.53
CA GLU A 58 7.51 -7.56 -13.62
C GLU A 58 8.23 -8.84 -14.05
N ASN A 59 9.18 -8.74 -14.99
CA ASN A 59 10.03 -9.88 -15.38
C ASN A 59 10.97 -10.35 -14.26
N PHE A 60 11.32 -9.44 -13.35
CA PHE A 60 12.22 -9.70 -12.22
C PHE A 60 11.63 -9.06 -10.96
N PRO A 61 10.64 -9.71 -10.34
CA PRO A 61 9.92 -9.13 -9.21
C PRO A 61 10.82 -8.91 -8.00
N SER A 62 10.60 -7.80 -7.31
CA SER A 62 11.36 -7.41 -6.12
C SER A 62 11.19 -8.41 -4.96
N ILE A 63 12.31 -8.98 -4.49
CA ILE A 63 12.35 -9.87 -3.31
C ILE A 63 11.73 -9.20 -2.07
N PRO A 64 12.07 -7.93 -1.74
CA PRO A 64 11.39 -7.20 -0.67
C PRO A 64 9.86 -7.14 -0.82
N MET A 65 9.31 -7.00 -2.03
CA MET A 65 7.86 -6.94 -2.24
C MET A 65 7.19 -8.30 -2.02
N MET A 66 7.79 -9.37 -2.55
CA MET A 66 7.29 -10.73 -2.29
C MET A 66 7.37 -11.09 -0.81
N ALA A 67 8.41 -10.64 -0.09
CA ALA A 67 8.53 -10.85 1.35
C ALA A 67 7.45 -10.10 2.15
N ARG A 68 6.96 -8.95 1.66
CA ARG A 68 5.82 -8.23 2.27
C ARG A 68 4.52 -9.02 2.12
N ILE A 69 4.20 -9.47 0.91
CA ILE A 69 3.03 -10.32 0.63
C ILE A 69 3.04 -11.56 1.54
N LYS A 70 4.19 -12.25 1.64
CA LYS A 70 4.32 -13.44 2.50
C LYS A 70 4.02 -13.18 3.98
N ARG A 71 4.29 -11.97 4.51
CA ARG A 71 4.00 -11.64 5.91
C ARG A 71 2.52 -11.34 6.17
N LEU A 72 1.78 -10.96 5.12
CA LEU A 72 0.37 -10.55 5.19
C LEU A 72 -0.59 -11.69 4.83
N ALA A 73 -0.06 -12.86 4.42
CA ALA A 73 -0.81 -14.08 4.12
C ALA A 73 -0.89 -15.00 5.34
#